data_AF-A0A317NCM1-F1
#
_entry.id   AF-A0A317NCM1-F1
#
_cell.length_a   1.000
_cell.length_b   1.000
_cell.length_c   1.000
_cell.angle_alpha   90.00
_cell.angle_beta   90.00
_cell.angle_gamma   90.00
#
_symmetry.space_group_name_H-M   'P 1'
#
loop_
_entity.id
_entity.type
_entity.pdbx_description
1 polymer ?
#
loop_
_entity_poly.entity_id
_entity_poly.type
_entity_poly.pdbx_seq_one_letter_code
_entity_poly.pdbx_strand_id
1 'polypeptide(L)'
;MQRDVVAVDPAEFAGFDRGCAEFLRVIETIRALAGRIAEQEYWGLGEDDPRLISAAAVVARLRAKARHGGNSVDAVLAAHARVVAELRLALRRAFEEFALVDEEWADRQRSVDGAVTQRVSTEARDVRV
;
A
#
# COMPACT_ATOMS: atom_id res chain seq x y z
N MET A 1 12.65 27.10 8.79
CA MET A 1 11.95 25.82 8.51
C MET A 1 12.47 25.33 7.18
N GLN A 2 13.43 24.40 7.20
CA GLN A 2 14.07 23.88 6.00
C GLN A 2 13.11 22.85 5.39
N ARG A 3 12.65 23.10 4.15
CA ARG A 3 11.89 22.12 3.38
C ARG A 3 12.91 21.16 2.79
N ASP A 4 13.07 20.00 3.39
CA ASP A 4 13.79 18.90 2.74
C ASP A 4 12.98 18.55 1.48
N VAL A 5 13.60 18.77 0.31
CA VAL A 5 12.99 18.42 -0.97
C VAL A 5 13.02 16.91 -1.08
N VAL A 6 11.86 16.29 -0.86
CA VAL A 6 11.65 14.87 -1.08
C VAL A 6 11.51 14.66 -2.59
N ALA A 7 12.62 14.33 -3.25
CA ALA A 7 12.61 13.85 -4.63
C ALA A 7 12.44 12.33 -4.59
N VAL A 8 11.38 11.83 -5.23
CA VAL A 8 11.16 10.39 -5.37
C VAL A 8 11.17 10.02 -6.85
N ASP A 9 11.96 9.01 -7.19
CA ASP A 9 11.95 8.44 -8.53
C ASP A 9 10.60 7.74 -8.82
N PRO A 10 9.87 8.11 -9.89
CA PRO A 10 8.65 7.42 -10.30
C PRO A 10 8.77 5.89 -10.39
N ALA A 11 9.96 5.38 -10.78
CA ALA A 11 10.20 3.94 -10.86
C ALA A 11 10.23 3.28 -9.47
N GLU A 12 10.84 3.94 -8.47
CA GLU A 12 10.85 3.50 -7.08
C GLU A 12 9.43 3.51 -6.50
N PHE A 13 8.62 4.52 -6.82
CA PHE A 13 7.21 4.55 -6.42
C PHE A 13 6.41 3.37 -6.98
N ALA A 14 6.54 3.11 -8.29
CA ALA A 14 5.86 1.98 -8.90
C ALA A 14 6.31 0.65 -8.24
N GLY A 15 7.57 0.57 -7.82
CA GLY A 15 8.09 -0.53 -6.99
C GLY A 15 7.37 -0.63 -5.65
N PHE A 16 7.21 0.49 -4.94
CA PHE A 16 6.52 0.55 -3.66
C PHE A 16 5.05 0.11 -3.77
N ASP A 17 4.28 0.66 -4.72
CA ASP A 17 2.87 0.31 -4.89
C ASP A 17 2.68 -1.19 -5.19
N ARG A 18 3.54 -1.73 -6.06
CA ARG A 18 3.58 -3.17 -6.35
C ARG A 18 3.91 -3.98 -5.11
N GLY A 19 4.90 -3.57 -4.33
CA GLY A 19 5.30 -4.22 -3.09
C GLY A 19 4.16 -4.28 -2.07
N CYS A 20 3.45 -3.16 -1.85
CA CYS A 20 2.27 -3.16 -0.99
C CYS A 20 1.15 -4.05 -1.51
N ALA A 21 0.88 -4.02 -2.82
CA ALA A 21 -0.14 -4.87 -3.43
C ALA A 21 0.17 -6.37 -3.26
N GLU A 22 1.43 -6.75 -3.49
CA GLU A 22 1.91 -8.12 -3.27
C GLU A 22 1.81 -8.52 -1.81
N PHE A 23 2.25 -7.68 -0.89
CA PHE A 23 2.20 -7.98 0.53
C PHE A 23 0.76 -8.18 1.03
N LEU A 24 -0.18 -7.35 0.58
CA LEU A 24 -1.61 -7.52 0.88
C LEU A 24 -2.15 -8.85 0.33
N ARG A 25 -1.76 -9.25 -0.88
CA ARG A 25 -2.15 -10.54 -1.47
C ARG A 25 -1.60 -11.73 -0.66
N VAL A 26 -0.37 -11.63 -0.18
CA VAL A 26 0.23 -12.64 0.71
C VAL A 26 -0.54 -12.72 2.02
N ILE A 27 -0.89 -11.58 2.62
CA ILE A 27 -1.73 -11.55 3.82
C ILE A 27 -3.05 -12.29 3.58
N GLU A 28 -3.79 -11.95 2.53
CA GLU A 28 -5.08 -12.59 2.25
C GLU A 28 -4.94 -14.10 2.03
N THR A 29 -3.85 -14.52 1.38
CA THR A 29 -3.54 -15.96 1.24
C THR A 29 -3.38 -16.63 2.60
N ILE A 30 -2.59 -16.05 3.50
CA ILE A 30 -2.36 -16.62 4.84
C ILE A 30 -3.65 -16.62 5.67
N ARG A 31 -4.47 -15.56 5.56
CA ARG A 31 -5.76 -15.49 6.26
C ARG A 31 -6.74 -16.54 5.76
N ALA A 32 -6.79 -16.80 4.46
CA ALA A 32 -7.57 -17.90 3.90
C ALA A 32 -7.08 -19.26 4.44
N LEU A 33 -5.76 -19.48 4.51
CA LEU A 33 -5.19 -20.69 5.12
C LEU A 33 -5.57 -20.83 6.60
N ALA A 34 -5.48 -19.75 7.37
CA ALA A 34 -5.90 -19.73 8.77
C ALA A 34 -7.40 -20.04 8.92
N GLY A 35 -8.24 -19.53 8.01
CA GLY A 35 -9.65 -19.90 7.91
C GLY A 35 -9.83 -21.41 7.77
N ARG A 36 -9.13 -22.04 6.81
CA ARG A 36 -9.19 -23.50 6.60
C ARG A 36 -8.73 -24.30 7.81
N ILE A 37 -7.67 -23.85 8.50
CA ILE A 37 -7.19 -24.49 9.73
C ILE A 37 -8.26 -24.42 10.83
N ALA A 38 -8.87 -23.24 11.01
CA ALA A 38 -9.92 -23.06 12.03
C ALA A 38 -11.17 -23.91 11.74
N GLU A 39 -11.53 -24.04 10.47
CA GLU A 39 -12.73 -24.74 9.99
C GLU A 39 -12.53 -26.23 9.78
N GLN A 40 -11.29 -26.75 9.86
CA GLN A 40 -11.02 -28.17 9.68
C GLN A 40 -11.78 -28.98 10.73
N GLU A 41 -12.75 -29.78 10.27
CA GLU A 41 -13.66 -30.57 11.09
C GLU A 41 -12.92 -31.68 11.85
N TYR A 42 -12.10 -32.46 11.13
CA TYR A 42 -11.34 -33.59 11.66
C TYR A 42 -9.84 -33.43 11.41
N TRP A 43 -9.06 -33.61 12.46
CA TRP A 43 -7.60 -33.49 12.54
C TRP A 43 -6.91 -34.84 12.67
N GLY A 44 -7.63 -35.89 13.10
CA GLY A 44 -7.07 -37.24 13.23
C GLY A 44 -6.09 -37.39 14.39
N LEU A 45 -6.23 -36.55 15.41
CA LEU A 45 -5.40 -36.57 16.62
C LEU A 45 -6.09 -37.34 17.76
N GLY A 46 -7.31 -37.82 17.54
CA GLY A 46 -8.14 -38.43 18.57
C GLY A 46 -8.93 -37.40 19.38
N GLU A 47 -9.20 -36.24 18.79
CA GLU A 47 -9.92 -35.12 19.38
C GLU A 47 -11.36 -35.44 19.80
N ASP A 48 -11.95 -36.51 19.24
CA ASP A 48 -13.28 -37.00 19.59
C ASP A 48 -13.25 -38.12 20.65
N ASP A 49 -12.06 -38.61 21.04
CA ASP A 49 -11.93 -39.59 22.11
C ASP A 49 -11.86 -38.87 23.46
N PRO A 50 -12.86 -39.03 24.35
CA PRO A 50 -12.89 -38.34 25.64
C PRO A 50 -11.74 -38.75 26.58
N ARG A 51 -11.04 -39.85 26.30
CA ARG A 51 -9.84 -40.28 27.04
C ARG A 51 -8.60 -39.49 26.62
N LEU A 52 -8.60 -38.89 25.43
CA LEU A 52 -7.48 -38.14 24.84
C LEU A 52 -7.68 -36.63 25.02
N ILE A 53 -7.79 -36.19 26.27
CA ILE A 53 -8.06 -34.79 26.66
C ILE A 53 -7.05 -33.81 26.02
N SER A 54 -5.78 -34.22 25.90
CA SER A 54 -4.72 -33.40 25.28
C SER A 54 -4.95 -33.17 23.79
N ALA A 55 -5.51 -34.15 23.06
CA ALA A 55 -5.79 -34.00 21.63
C ALA A 55 -6.85 -32.92 21.39
N ALA A 56 -7.97 -32.99 22.11
CA ALA A 56 -9.02 -31.97 22.05
C ALA A 56 -8.48 -30.57 22.43
N ALA A 57 -7.65 -30.48 23.47
CA ALA A 57 -7.05 -29.22 23.90
C ALA A 57 -6.10 -28.61 22.84
N VAL A 58 -5.28 -29.44 22.19
CA VAL A 58 -4.38 -28.99 21.11
C VAL A 58 -5.18 -28.48 19.91
N VAL A 59 -6.19 -29.24 19.44
CA VAL A 59 -7.04 -28.83 18.33
C VAL A 59 -7.77 -27.53 18.63
N ALA A 60 -8.36 -27.40 19.82
CA ALA A 60 -9.01 -26.17 20.25
C ALA A 60 -8.06 -24.97 20.25
N ARG A 61 -6.82 -25.16 20.73
CA ARG A 61 -5.80 -24.10 20.74
C ARG A 61 -5.36 -23.70 19.34
N LEU A 62 -5.20 -24.66 18.43
CA LEU A 62 -4.81 -24.39 17.04
C LEU A 62 -5.91 -23.66 16.28
N ARG A 63 -7.18 -24.09 16.40
CA ARG A 63 -8.33 -23.37 15.85
C ARG A 63 -8.40 -21.93 16.39
N ALA A 64 -8.23 -21.77 17.71
CA ALA A 64 -8.20 -20.45 18.31
C ALA A 64 -7.05 -19.60 17.75
N LYS A 65 -5.82 -20.12 17.72
CA LYS A 65 -4.69 -19.37 17.17
C LYS A 65 -4.81 -19.03 15.69
N ALA A 66 -5.52 -19.83 14.92
CA ALA A 66 -5.78 -19.51 13.52
C ALA A 66 -6.72 -18.29 13.38
N ARG A 67 -7.88 -18.28 14.08
CA ARG A 67 -8.94 -17.29 13.78
C ARG A 67 -9.67 -16.67 14.98
N HIS A 68 -9.49 -17.16 16.20
CA HIS A 68 -10.23 -16.69 17.37
C HIS A 68 -9.35 -15.98 18.40
N GLY A 69 -9.81 -14.82 18.86
CA GLY A 69 -9.11 -13.99 19.84
C GLY A 69 -8.21 -12.94 19.18
N GLY A 70 -7.87 -11.90 19.96
CA GLY A 70 -7.16 -10.71 19.47
C GLY A 70 -5.71 -10.93 19.05
N ASN A 71 -5.11 -12.08 19.39
CA ASN A 71 -3.76 -12.47 18.96
C ASN A 71 -3.77 -13.73 18.08
N SER A 72 -4.89 -13.96 17.37
CA SER A 72 -4.97 -14.95 16.31
C SER A 72 -4.23 -14.46 15.06
N VAL A 73 -3.84 -15.39 14.20
CA VAL A 73 -3.21 -15.08 12.91
C VAL A 73 -4.11 -14.17 12.08
N ASP A 74 -5.42 -14.47 12.00
CA ASP A 74 -6.37 -13.64 11.27
C ASP A 74 -6.42 -12.20 11.81
N ALA A 75 -6.55 -12.02 13.13
CA ALA A 75 -6.63 -10.70 13.75
C ALA A 75 -5.35 -9.88 13.55
N VAL A 76 -4.18 -10.50 13.75
CA VAL A 76 -2.88 -9.84 13.58
C VAL A 76 -2.68 -9.44 12.12
N LEU A 77 -2.96 -10.33 11.18
CA LEU A 77 -2.79 -10.04 9.77
C LEU A 77 -3.80 -9.02 9.25
N ALA A 78 -5.04 -9.01 9.75
CA ALA A 78 -6.02 -7.97 9.44
C ALA A 78 -5.52 -6.59 9.86
N ALA A 79 -4.91 -6.48 11.05
CA ALA A 79 -4.31 -5.24 11.51
C ALA A 79 -3.14 -4.80 10.62
N HIS A 80 -2.28 -5.73 10.20
CA HIS A 80 -1.17 -5.43 9.28
C HIS A 80 -1.68 -5.01 7.89
N ALA A 81 -2.70 -5.67 7.36
CA ALA A 81 -3.32 -5.32 6.08
C ALA A 81 -3.84 -3.88 6.10
N ARG A 82 -4.48 -3.48 7.21
CA ARG A 82 -4.95 -2.11 7.38
C ARG A 82 -3.81 -1.09 7.33
N VAL A 83 -2.74 -1.31 8.09
CA VAL A 83 -1.57 -0.41 8.10
C VAL A 83 -0.96 -0.29 6.71
N VAL A 84 -0.78 -1.41 6.01
CA VAL A 84 -0.19 -1.42 4.67
C VAL A 84 -1.10 -0.74 3.64
N ALA A 85 -2.42 -0.94 3.74
CA ALA A 85 -3.37 -0.26 2.86
C ALA A 85 -3.40 1.25 3.10
N GLU A 86 -3.35 1.69 4.37
CA GLU A 86 -3.27 3.10 4.74
C GLU A 86 -1.97 3.74 4.22
N LEU A 87 -0.83 3.07 4.38
CA LEU A 87 0.46 3.52 3.86
C LEU A 87 0.45 3.65 2.33
N ARG A 88 -0.08 2.63 1.63
CA ARG A 88 -0.22 2.65 0.17
C ARG A 88 -1.09 3.81 -0.31
N LEU A 89 -2.20 4.07 0.38
CA LEU A 89 -3.10 5.18 0.05
C LEU A 89 -2.43 6.54 0.30
N ALA A 90 -1.76 6.70 1.44
CA ALA A 90 -1.06 7.94 1.77
C ALA A 90 0.01 8.27 0.73
N LEU A 91 0.78 7.27 0.31
CA LEU A 91 1.80 7.45 -0.72
C LEU A 91 1.18 7.81 -2.06
N ARG A 92 0.17 7.09 -2.54
CA ARG A 92 -0.55 7.44 -3.78
C ARG A 92 -0.99 8.90 -3.81
N ARG A 93 -1.59 9.39 -2.72
CA ARG A 93 -2.00 10.79 -2.61
C ARG A 93 -0.81 11.76 -2.70
N ALA A 94 0.29 11.47 -2.01
CA ALA A 94 1.48 12.29 -2.08
C ALA A 94 2.04 12.37 -3.51
N PHE A 95 2.01 11.26 -4.27
CA PHE A 95 2.45 11.26 -5.67
C PHE A 95 1.49 11.99 -6.61
N GLU A 96 0.18 11.84 -6.41
CA GLU A 96 -0.82 12.62 -7.16
C GLU A 96 -0.58 14.12 -6.95
N GLU A 97 -0.30 14.56 -5.72
CA GLU A 97 0.04 15.95 -5.41
C GLU A 97 1.36 16.38 -6.09
N PHE A 98 2.41 15.57 -6.04
CA PHE A 98 3.67 15.89 -6.71
C PHE A 98 3.52 16.03 -8.24
N ALA A 99 2.80 15.11 -8.87
CA ALA A 99 2.56 15.16 -10.31
C ALA A 99 1.80 16.42 -10.73
N LEU A 100 0.77 16.80 -9.97
CA LEU A 100 0.01 18.04 -10.20
C LEU A 100 0.90 19.29 -10.08
N VAL A 101 1.73 19.35 -9.04
CA VAL A 101 2.65 20.48 -8.83
C VAL A 101 3.65 20.60 -9.99
N ASP A 102 4.19 19.48 -10.46
CA ASP A 102 5.13 19.46 -11.59
C ASP A 102 4.46 19.88 -12.91
N GLU A 103 3.23 19.44 -13.17
CA GLU A 103 2.44 19.88 -14.32
C GLU A 103 2.16 21.40 -14.27
N GLU A 104 1.69 21.91 -13.14
CA GLU A 104 1.43 23.33 -12.92
C GLU A 104 2.69 24.19 -13.09
N TRP A 105 3.85 23.66 -12.67
CA TRP A 105 5.13 24.33 -12.88
C TRP A 105 5.50 24.36 -14.36
N ALA A 106 5.39 23.23 -15.06
CA ALA A 106 5.70 23.13 -16.48
C ALA A 106 4.80 24.02 -17.34
N ASP A 107 3.50 24.12 -17.00
CA ASP A 107 2.55 25.03 -17.66
C ASP A 107 2.91 26.50 -17.48
N ARG A 108 3.30 26.89 -16.25
CA ARG A 108 3.78 28.25 -15.98
C ARG A 108 5.04 28.57 -16.79
N GLN A 109 5.99 27.64 -16.87
CA GLN A 109 7.20 27.83 -17.64
C GLN A 109 6.90 28.01 -19.14
N ARG A 110 6.07 27.15 -19.73
CA ARG A 110 5.62 27.28 -21.13
C ARG A 110 4.97 28.64 -21.41
N SER A 111 4.13 29.09 -20.48
CA SER A 111 3.43 30.39 -20.59
C SER A 111 4.42 31.56 -20.56
N VAL A 112 5.41 31.52 -19.66
CA VAL A 112 6.46 32.53 -19.55
C VAL A 112 7.33 32.55 -20.81
N ASP A 113 7.78 31.39 -21.29
CA ASP A 113 8.61 31.29 -22.50
C ASP A 113 7.89 31.82 -23.74
N GLY A 114 6.59 31.54 -23.87
CA GLY A 114 5.74 32.12 -24.91
C GLY A 114 5.67 33.65 -24.82
N ALA A 115 5.47 34.20 -23.62
CA ALA A 115 5.42 35.64 -23.39
C ALA A 115 6.78 36.34 -23.62
N VAL A 116 7.90 35.68 -23.32
CA VAL A 116 9.25 36.17 -23.62
C VAL A 116 9.47 36.20 -25.13
N THR A 117 9.13 35.11 -25.83
CA THR A 117 9.26 34.99 -27.28
C THR A 117 8.45 36.06 -28.02
N GLN A 118 7.23 36.34 -27.56
CA GLN A 118 6.37 37.37 -28.13
C GLN A 118 6.90 38.79 -27.92
N ARG A 119 7.51 39.08 -26.76
CA ARG A 119 8.17 40.36 -26.49
C ARG A 119 9.36 40.58 -27.42
N VAL A 120 10.24 39.60 -27.55
CA VAL A 120 11.41 39.66 -28.46
C VAL A 120 10.97 39.89 -29.91
N SER A 121 9.87 39.24 -30.35
CA SER A 121 9.33 39.40 -31.70
C SER A 121 8.73 40.79 -31.96
N THR A 122 8.15 41.42 -30.93
CA THR A 122 7.59 42.77 -31.02
C THR A 122 8.71 43.82 -31.10
N GLU A 123 9.73 43.72 -30.24
CA GLU A 123 10.89 44.62 -30.27
C GLU A 123 11.69 44.52 -31.58
N ALA A 124 11.84 43.31 -32.14
CA ALA A 124 12.51 43.12 -33.42
C ALA A 124 11.76 43.72 -34.62
N ARG A 125 10.44 43.95 -34.51
CA ARG A 125 9.63 44.64 -35.53
C ARG A 125 9.78 46.16 -35.44
N ASP A 126 9.85 46.71 -34.23
CA ASP A 126 10.01 48.16 -34.03
C ASP A 126 11.39 48.68 -34.46
N VAL A 127 12.44 47.85 -34.45
CA VAL A 127 13.80 48.22 -34.88
C VAL A 127 13.95 48.29 -36.42
N ARG A 128 12.97 47.80 -37.20
CA ARG A 128 13.03 47.79 -38.68
C ARG A 128 12.27 48.93 -39.36
N VAL A 129 11.78 49.93 -38.62
CA VAL A 129 11.10 51.13 -39.13
C VAL A 129 12.01 52.34 -38.98
#